data_AF-A0A9P6B1D9-F1
#
_entry.id   AF-A0A9P6B1D9-F1
#
_cell.length_a   1.000
_cell.length_b   1.000
_cell.length_c   1.000
_cell.angle_alpha   90.00
_cell.angle_beta   90.00
_cell.angle_gamma   90.00
#
_symmetry.space_group_name_H-M   'P 1'
#
loop_
_entity.id
_entity.type
_entity.pdbx_description
1 polymer ?
#
loop_
_entity_poly.entity_id
_entity_poly.type
_entity_poly.pdbx_seq_one_letter_code
_entity_poly.pdbx_strand_id
1 'polypeptide(L)'
;TSVSLTPGYTNKVSFDTFENSATTAPSDAAMFSFTLQATSEGYQRDRNTRVYLCAASADVSGSEALDWTMESLVQDGDELIVVRGFDADDLLKETHEELRDEARDLMKTILEKNSVYKGRSLSVIVEFMAGRITETIERLIALYRPDSLVVGSRGSRSTLMTWSAVFGAPGMGSVSRYCVSHSPVPVIVVQPERNVRKSIEKRRADPKRHAEFT
;
A
#
# COMPACT_ATOMS: atom_id res chain seq x y z
N THR A 1 19.98 -16.16 -2.16
CA THR A 1 20.33 -16.15 -3.60
C THR A 1 19.83 -14.86 -4.20
N SER A 2 20.70 -14.03 -4.77
CA SER A 2 20.32 -12.71 -5.30
C SER A 2 19.41 -12.86 -6.52
N VAL A 3 18.17 -12.40 -6.41
CA VAL A 3 17.23 -12.30 -7.54
C VAL A 3 17.81 -11.34 -8.57
N SER A 4 17.79 -11.72 -9.85
CA SER A 4 18.09 -10.80 -10.95
C SER A 4 16.98 -9.76 -11.04
N LEU A 5 17.27 -8.55 -10.57
CA LEU A 5 16.41 -7.38 -10.73
C LEU A 5 16.16 -7.06 -12.21
N THR A 6 15.08 -6.33 -12.46
CA THR A 6 14.86 -5.63 -13.73
C THR A 6 16.10 -4.78 -14.07
N PRO A 7 16.61 -4.82 -15.31
CA PRO A 7 17.77 -4.03 -15.72
C PRO A 7 17.62 -2.54 -15.38
N GLY A 8 18.69 -1.90 -14.92
CA GLY A 8 18.67 -0.50 -14.47
C GLY A 8 18.25 -0.29 -13.02
N TYR A 9 18.20 -1.36 -12.21
CA TYR A 9 17.99 -1.29 -10.77
C TYR A 9 19.13 -1.92 -9.98
N THR A 10 19.37 -1.37 -8.80
CA THR A 10 20.31 -1.91 -7.81
C THR A 10 19.57 -2.31 -6.54
N ASN A 11 19.85 -3.52 -6.06
CA ASN A 11 19.36 -3.97 -4.75
C ASN A 11 20.12 -3.19 -3.68
N LYS A 12 19.39 -2.69 -2.69
CA LYS A 12 19.97 -2.11 -1.47
C LYS A 12 19.84 -3.10 -0.32
N VAL A 13 20.03 -2.59 0.90
CA VAL A 13 19.90 -3.36 2.13
C VAL A 13 18.47 -3.90 2.22
N SER A 14 18.37 -5.21 2.44
CA SER A 14 17.12 -5.87 2.78
C SER A 14 17.21 -6.33 4.23
N PHE A 15 16.12 -6.16 4.99
CA PHE A 15 16.05 -6.59 6.37
C PHE A 15 15.10 -7.77 6.47
N ASP A 16 15.52 -8.80 7.19
CA ASP A 16 14.78 -10.04 7.34
C ASP A 16 14.87 -10.46 8.80
N THR A 17 13.73 -10.45 9.50
CA THR A 17 13.64 -10.89 10.90
C THR A 17 12.95 -12.26 11.04
N PHE A 18 12.71 -12.97 9.93
CA PHE A 18 12.03 -14.28 9.93
C PHE A 18 12.74 -15.33 10.78
N GLU A 19 14.08 -15.34 10.79
CA GLU A 19 14.85 -16.36 11.52
C GLU A 19 14.82 -16.16 13.05
N ASN A 20 14.54 -14.94 13.52
CA ASN A 20 14.60 -14.61 14.93
C ASN A 20 13.33 -15.05 15.69
N SER A 21 12.20 -15.25 15.00
CA SER A 21 10.93 -15.69 15.59
C SER A 21 10.93 -17.16 16.02
N ALA A 22 11.83 -17.99 15.47
CA ALA A 22 11.94 -19.41 15.82
C ALA A 22 12.59 -19.66 17.19
N THR A 23 13.31 -18.67 17.73
CA THR A 23 14.14 -18.84 18.95
C THR A 23 13.55 -18.13 20.17
N THR A 24 12.44 -17.42 20.04
CA THR A 24 11.83 -16.62 21.12
C THR A 24 10.34 -16.94 21.24
N ALA A 25 9.80 -16.82 22.46
CA ALA A 25 8.47 -17.28 22.85
C ALA A 25 7.35 -16.84 21.87
N PRO A 26 6.21 -17.57 21.80
CA PRO A 26 5.09 -17.26 20.89
C PRO A 26 4.48 -15.84 21.05
N SER A 27 4.86 -15.08 22.08
CA SER A 27 4.53 -13.66 22.25
C SER A 27 5.30 -12.71 21.33
N ASP A 28 6.37 -13.16 20.67
CA ASP A 28 7.27 -12.33 19.84
C ASP A 28 6.96 -12.37 18.34
N ALA A 29 5.84 -12.99 17.94
CA ALA A 29 5.31 -12.91 16.57
C ALA A 29 5.11 -11.45 16.10
N ALA A 30 5.04 -10.49 17.04
CA ALA A 30 5.01 -9.06 16.80
C ALA A 30 6.30 -8.46 16.18
N MET A 31 7.37 -9.26 16.01
CA MET A 31 8.63 -8.83 15.39
C MET A 31 8.87 -9.38 13.97
N PHE A 32 7.85 -9.97 13.33
CA PHE A 32 7.97 -10.33 11.92
C PHE A 32 8.04 -9.07 11.04
N SER A 33 9.12 -8.93 10.28
CA SER A 33 9.27 -7.93 9.24
C SER A 33 10.20 -8.42 8.14
N PHE A 34 9.84 -8.12 6.90
CA PHE A 34 10.67 -8.36 5.73
C PHE A 34 10.63 -7.15 4.82
N THR A 35 11.80 -6.55 4.65
CA THR A 35 11.98 -5.32 3.91
C THR A 35 12.87 -5.59 2.72
N LEU A 36 12.39 -5.30 1.52
CA LEU A 36 13.19 -5.26 0.30
C LEU A 36 13.35 -3.81 -0.14
N GLN A 37 14.55 -3.45 -0.61
CA GLN A 37 14.79 -2.14 -1.19
C GLN A 37 15.49 -2.26 -2.54
N ALA A 38 14.95 -1.57 -3.54
CA ALA A 38 15.57 -1.43 -4.84
C ALA A 38 15.58 0.04 -5.25
N THR A 39 16.53 0.44 -6.08
CA THR A 39 16.66 1.83 -6.51
C THR A 39 17.10 1.89 -7.97
N SER A 40 16.43 2.73 -8.76
CA SER A 40 16.78 2.99 -10.16
C SER A 40 18.21 3.50 -10.25
N GLU A 41 18.90 3.12 -11.32
CA GLU A 41 20.20 3.67 -11.66
C GLU A 41 20.10 5.18 -11.84
N GLY A 42 21.01 5.92 -11.20
CA GLY A 42 21.01 7.39 -11.23
C GLY A 42 20.02 8.06 -10.27
N TYR A 43 19.18 7.32 -9.55
CA TYR A 43 18.37 7.93 -8.48
C TYR A 43 19.26 8.51 -7.38
N GLN A 44 19.01 9.76 -7.02
CA GLN A 44 19.64 10.45 -5.90
C GLN A 44 18.57 11.09 -5.04
N ARG A 45 18.55 10.73 -3.76
CA ARG A 45 17.66 11.36 -2.79
C ARG A 45 18.13 12.77 -2.49
N ASP A 46 17.25 13.75 -2.62
CA ASP A 46 17.53 15.14 -2.30
C ASP A 46 16.47 15.71 -1.33
N ARG A 47 16.40 17.04 -1.20
CA ARG A 47 15.42 17.71 -0.32
C ARG A 47 14.02 17.80 -0.92
N ASN A 48 13.89 17.54 -2.21
CA ASN A 48 12.69 17.61 -3.01
C ASN A 48 12.08 16.23 -3.26
N THR A 49 12.82 15.13 -2.98
CA THR A 49 12.28 13.77 -2.96
C THR A 49 11.05 13.69 -2.08
N ARG A 50 9.91 13.40 -2.71
CA ARG A 50 8.66 13.13 -2.00
C ARG A 50 8.60 11.64 -1.68
N VAL A 51 8.02 11.34 -0.52
CA VAL A 51 7.92 9.99 0.01
C VAL A 51 6.46 9.61 0.09
N TYR A 52 6.07 8.55 -0.62
CA TYR A 52 4.70 8.04 -0.58
C TYR A 52 4.65 6.68 0.10
N LEU A 53 3.73 6.53 1.04
CA LEU A 53 3.41 5.22 1.63
C LEU A 53 2.14 4.69 0.94
N CYS A 54 2.21 3.50 0.36
CA CYS A 54 1.08 2.84 -0.29
C CYS A 54 0.74 1.55 0.46
N ALA A 55 -0.43 1.51 1.10
CA ALA A 55 -0.97 0.29 1.68
C ALA A 55 -1.62 -0.55 0.58
N ALA A 56 -0.81 -1.42 -0.02
CA ALA A 56 -1.25 -2.34 -1.04
C ALA A 56 -1.63 -3.66 -0.36
N SER A 57 -2.91 -3.90 -0.10
CA SER A 57 -3.39 -5.19 0.38
C SER A 57 -3.42 -6.28 -0.72
N ALA A 58 -3.47 -7.55 -0.31
CA ALA A 58 -3.58 -8.74 -1.19
C ALA A 58 -4.79 -8.73 -2.11
N ASP A 59 -5.85 -8.05 -1.71
CA ASP A 59 -7.05 -7.96 -2.52
C ASP A 59 -6.96 -6.91 -3.63
N VAL A 60 -7.94 -6.98 -4.52
CA VAL A 60 -8.06 -6.12 -5.71
C VAL A 60 -7.98 -4.62 -5.36
N SER A 61 -8.47 -4.20 -4.19
CA SER A 61 -8.40 -2.78 -3.85
C SER A 61 -6.98 -2.32 -3.52
N GLY A 62 -6.13 -3.21 -3.03
CA GLY A 62 -4.72 -2.92 -2.78
C GLY A 62 -3.92 -2.85 -4.08
N SER A 63 -4.18 -3.77 -5.02
CA SER A 63 -3.56 -3.73 -6.35
C SER A 63 -3.99 -2.49 -7.15
N GLU A 64 -5.28 -2.15 -7.15
CA GLU A 64 -5.79 -0.94 -7.81
C GLU A 64 -5.21 0.34 -7.18
N ALA A 65 -4.97 0.37 -5.87
CA ALA A 65 -4.31 1.50 -5.20
C ALA A 65 -2.84 1.65 -5.61
N LEU A 66 -2.12 0.53 -5.71
CA LEU A 66 -0.74 0.51 -6.19
C LEU A 66 -0.66 0.96 -7.65
N ASP A 67 -1.55 0.45 -8.51
CA ASP A 67 -1.60 0.80 -9.93
C ASP A 67 -1.84 2.30 -10.11
N TRP A 68 -2.86 2.84 -9.43
CA TRP A 68 -3.13 4.27 -9.45
C TRP A 68 -1.95 5.10 -8.94
N THR A 69 -1.26 4.62 -7.89
CA THR A 69 -0.06 5.29 -7.35
C THR A 69 1.04 5.37 -8.40
N MET A 70 1.32 4.25 -9.07
CA MET A 70 2.35 4.15 -10.11
C MET A 70 2.00 4.97 -11.35
N GLU A 71 0.72 5.05 -11.71
CA GLU A 71 0.26 5.71 -12.94
C GLU A 71 0.04 7.21 -12.78
N SER A 72 -0.47 7.64 -11.62
CA SER A 72 -1.01 8.99 -11.43
C SER A 72 -0.26 9.83 -10.40
N LEU A 73 0.44 9.20 -9.44
CA LEU A 73 1.01 9.92 -8.30
C LEU A 73 2.54 10.06 -8.38
N VAL A 74 3.26 8.96 -8.51
CA VAL A 74 4.73 8.95 -8.46
C VAL A 74 5.35 9.54 -9.73
N GLN A 75 6.35 10.39 -9.52
CA GLN A 75 7.12 11.08 -10.56
C GLN A 75 8.61 10.76 -10.41
N ASP A 76 9.42 11.34 -11.29
CA ASP A 76 10.88 11.19 -11.22
C ASP A 76 11.44 11.74 -9.90
N GLY A 77 12.38 11.02 -9.30
CA GLY A 77 13.03 11.40 -8.06
C GLY A 77 12.23 11.13 -6.78
N ASP A 78 11.06 10.49 -6.87
CA ASP A 78 10.25 10.11 -5.70
C ASP A 78 10.71 8.79 -5.05
N GLU A 79 10.34 8.61 -3.78
CA GLU A 79 10.50 7.38 -3.02
C GLU A 79 9.13 6.77 -2.72
N LEU A 80 8.96 5.50 -3.04
CA LEU A 80 7.71 4.75 -2.84
C LEU A 80 7.95 3.63 -1.84
N ILE A 81 7.27 3.70 -0.69
CA ILE A 81 7.17 2.59 0.27
C ILE A 81 5.84 1.87 0.05
N VAL A 82 5.89 0.59 -0.26
CA VAL A 82 4.71 -0.26 -0.43
C VAL A 82 4.64 -1.22 0.75
N VAL A 83 3.55 -1.18 1.52
CA VAL A 83 3.34 -2.04 2.69
C VAL A 83 2.29 -3.10 2.44
N ARG A 84 2.60 -4.33 2.88
CA ARG A 84 1.76 -5.51 2.94
C ARG A 84 1.72 -6.00 4.38
N GLY A 85 0.62 -5.70 5.07
CA GLY A 85 0.36 -6.25 6.40
C GLY A 85 -0.48 -7.51 6.30
N PHE A 86 -0.17 -8.50 7.12
CA PHE A 86 -0.91 -9.76 7.21
C PHE A 86 -1.05 -10.19 8.68
N ASP A 87 -2.01 -11.08 8.97
CA ASP A 87 -2.23 -11.51 10.36
C ASP A 87 -1.14 -12.50 10.80
N ALA A 88 -0.78 -12.51 12.07
CA ALA A 88 0.12 -13.53 12.61
C ALA A 88 -0.42 -14.95 12.39
N ASP A 89 -1.74 -15.11 12.33
CA ASP A 89 -2.37 -16.40 11.99
C ASP A 89 -2.08 -16.84 10.54
N ASP A 90 -1.82 -15.89 9.62
CA ASP A 90 -1.48 -16.23 8.24
C ASP A 90 -0.02 -16.73 8.14
N LEU A 91 0.86 -16.28 9.04
CA LEU A 91 2.21 -16.82 9.19
C LEU A 91 2.24 -18.31 9.58
N LEU A 92 1.19 -18.78 10.26
CA LEU A 92 1.06 -20.20 10.64
C LEU A 92 0.54 -21.06 9.48
N LYS A 93 -0.10 -20.44 8.48
CA LYS A 93 -0.67 -21.11 7.31
C LYS A 93 0.30 -21.12 6.14
N GLU A 94 1.00 -20.02 5.93
CA GLU A 94 1.97 -19.82 4.86
C GLU A 94 3.38 -20.03 5.35
N THR A 95 4.23 -20.59 4.49
CA THR A 95 5.63 -20.78 4.82
C THR A 95 6.39 -19.47 4.71
N HIS A 96 7.46 -19.35 5.49
CA HIS A 96 8.29 -18.17 5.48
C HIS A 96 8.90 -17.86 4.09
N GLU A 97 9.19 -18.89 3.29
CA GLU A 97 9.67 -18.71 1.92
C GLU A 97 8.58 -18.20 0.97
N GLU A 98 7.33 -18.62 1.12
CA GLU A 98 6.22 -18.12 0.30
C GLU A 98 6.01 -16.62 0.48
N LEU A 99 6.09 -16.11 1.72
CA LEU A 99 6.00 -14.67 2.00
C LEU A 99 7.20 -13.89 1.42
N ARG A 100 8.40 -14.48 1.46
CA ARG A 100 9.60 -13.88 0.84
C ARG A 100 9.46 -13.82 -0.67
N ASP A 101 8.90 -14.86 -1.28
CA ASP A 101 8.65 -14.91 -2.72
C ASP A 101 7.55 -13.93 -3.15
N GLU A 102 6.45 -13.81 -2.39
CA GLU A 102 5.42 -12.80 -2.64
C GLU A 102 6.02 -11.38 -2.59
N ALA A 103 6.86 -11.09 -1.60
CA ALA A 103 7.53 -9.80 -1.49
C ALA A 103 8.47 -9.51 -2.69
N ARG A 104 9.20 -10.52 -3.16
CA ARG A 104 10.06 -10.41 -4.35
C ARG A 104 9.25 -10.20 -5.61
N ASP A 105 8.14 -10.91 -5.77
CA ASP A 105 7.23 -10.77 -6.91
C ASP A 105 6.55 -9.39 -6.93
N LEU A 106 6.17 -8.88 -5.75
CA LEU A 106 5.64 -7.52 -5.62
C LEU A 106 6.69 -6.48 -5.99
N MET A 107 7.92 -6.61 -5.47
CA MET A 107 9.03 -5.73 -5.83
C MET A 107 9.22 -5.73 -7.35
N LYS A 108 9.37 -6.92 -7.97
CA LYS A 108 9.54 -7.08 -9.41
C LYS A 108 8.40 -6.40 -10.19
N THR A 109 7.15 -6.62 -9.78
CA THR A 109 5.97 -6.00 -10.41
C THR A 109 6.05 -4.48 -10.38
N ILE A 110 6.47 -3.88 -9.26
CA ILE A 110 6.63 -2.43 -9.13
C ILE A 110 7.72 -1.91 -10.08
N LEU A 111 8.86 -2.60 -10.14
CA LEU A 111 9.97 -2.19 -11.01
C LEU A 111 9.61 -2.31 -12.50
N GLU A 112 8.91 -3.38 -12.88
CA GLU A 112 8.40 -3.56 -14.24
C GLU A 112 7.38 -2.46 -14.60
N LYS A 113 6.44 -2.15 -13.70
CA LYS A 113 5.52 -1.01 -13.86
C LYS A 113 6.24 0.32 -13.96
N ASN A 114 7.39 0.50 -13.31
CA ASN A 114 8.17 1.71 -13.49
C ASN A 114 8.87 1.78 -14.84
N SER A 115 9.36 0.64 -15.35
CA SER A 115 10.19 0.57 -16.56
C SER A 115 9.50 1.10 -17.84
N VAL A 116 8.17 1.13 -17.88
CA VAL A 116 7.40 1.74 -18.99
C VAL A 116 7.48 3.27 -19.03
N TYR A 117 7.88 3.94 -17.93
CA TYR A 117 8.01 5.39 -17.83
C TYR A 117 9.46 5.82 -18.08
N LYS A 118 9.75 6.29 -19.30
CA LYS A 118 11.09 6.75 -19.66
C LYS A 118 11.52 7.95 -18.82
N GLY A 119 12.72 7.88 -18.26
CA GLY A 119 13.33 8.96 -17.49
C GLY A 119 12.75 9.13 -16.09
N ARG A 120 12.02 8.13 -15.56
CA ARG A 120 11.55 8.12 -14.18
C ARG A 120 12.41 7.21 -13.31
N SER A 121 13.24 7.81 -12.47
CA SER A 121 14.07 7.16 -11.47
C SER A 121 13.35 7.15 -10.12
N LEU A 122 13.18 5.97 -9.52
CA LEU A 122 12.50 5.77 -8.23
C LEU A 122 13.38 5.02 -7.23
N SER A 123 13.21 5.31 -5.94
CA SER A 123 13.56 4.36 -4.88
C SER A 123 12.30 3.66 -4.41
N VAL A 124 12.36 2.33 -4.31
CA VAL A 124 11.23 1.49 -3.93
C VAL A 124 11.61 0.68 -2.71
N ILE A 125 10.76 0.74 -1.69
CA ILE A 125 10.85 -0.10 -0.49
C ILE A 125 9.57 -0.93 -0.41
N VAL A 126 9.70 -2.23 -0.21
CA VAL A 126 8.58 -3.16 0.01
C VAL A 126 8.67 -3.68 1.43
N GLU A 127 7.63 -3.45 2.23
CA GLU A 127 7.53 -3.82 3.64
C GLU A 127 6.46 -4.88 3.84
N PHE A 128 6.85 -6.08 4.29
CA PHE A 128 5.97 -7.13 4.75
C PHE A 128 6.04 -7.21 6.26
N MET A 129 4.91 -7.04 6.95
CA MET A 129 4.89 -7.04 8.42
C MET A 129 3.68 -7.79 8.96
N ALA A 130 3.92 -8.67 9.93
CA ALA A 130 2.82 -9.33 10.63
C ALA A 130 2.21 -8.41 11.68
N GLY A 131 0.90 -8.53 11.87
CA GLY A 131 0.15 -7.83 12.91
C GLY A 131 -0.99 -6.98 12.36
N ARG A 132 -1.55 -6.15 13.22
CA ARG A 132 -2.70 -5.30 12.84
C ARG A 132 -2.25 -4.21 11.88
N ILE A 133 -2.75 -4.27 10.65
CA ILE A 133 -2.43 -3.32 9.57
C ILE A 133 -2.52 -1.85 9.96
N THR A 134 -3.46 -1.46 10.83
CA THR A 134 -3.59 -0.07 11.29
C THR A 134 -2.38 0.38 12.12
N GLU A 135 -1.88 -0.47 13.01
CA GLU A 135 -0.70 -0.21 13.84
C GLU A 135 0.57 -0.26 12.98
N THR A 136 0.63 -1.20 12.03
CA THR A 136 1.70 -1.28 11.03
C THR A 136 1.81 0.01 10.23
N ILE A 137 0.69 0.55 9.73
CA ILE A 137 0.67 1.81 8.97
C ILE A 137 1.14 2.98 9.85
N GLU A 138 0.67 3.09 11.10
CA GLU A 138 1.12 4.14 12.02
C GLU A 138 2.63 4.08 12.29
N ARG A 139 3.16 2.88 12.52
CA ARG A 139 4.59 2.65 12.69
C ARG A 139 5.38 3.09 11.46
N LEU A 140 4.91 2.76 10.26
CA LEU A 140 5.57 3.17 9.02
C LEU A 140 5.50 4.68 8.78
N ILE A 141 4.38 5.32 9.13
CA ILE A 141 4.27 6.78 9.07
C ILE A 141 5.28 7.43 10.01
N ALA A 142 5.46 6.89 11.21
CA ALA A 142 6.46 7.38 12.15
C ALA A 142 7.90 7.16 11.65
N LEU A 143 8.18 6.01 11.02
CA LEU A 143 9.51 5.63 10.53
C LEU A 143 9.93 6.40 9.27
N TYR A 144 9.08 6.39 8.23
CA TYR A 144 9.41 6.94 6.92
C TYR A 144 8.98 8.39 6.74
N ARG A 145 8.08 8.90 7.60
CA ARG A 145 7.55 10.27 7.53
C ARG A 145 7.06 10.63 6.12
N PRO A 146 6.17 9.82 5.52
CA PRO A 146 5.71 10.04 4.15
C PRO A 146 4.93 11.35 4.02
N ASP A 147 4.99 11.97 2.84
CA ASP A 147 4.21 13.15 2.48
C ASP A 147 2.71 12.84 2.34
N SER A 148 2.38 11.61 1.94
CA SER A 148 1.00 11.12 1.85
C SER A 148 0.92 9.60 1.96
N LEU A 149 -0.21 9.13 2.49
CA LEU A 149 -0.58 7.72 2.56
C LEU A 149 -1.64 7.42 1.48
N VAL A 150 -1.41 6.41 0.65
CA VAL A 150 -2.38 5.88 -0.31
C VAL A 150 -2.99 4.59 0.24
N VAL A 151 -4.32 4.50 0.23
CA VAL A 151 -5.08 3.32 0.67
C VAL A 151 -6.16 2.94 -0.32
N GLY A 152 -6.41 1.64 -0.44
CA GLY A 152 -7.55 1.11 -1.18
C GLY A 152 -8.91 1.41 -0.53
N SER A 153 -9.93 1.66 -1.33
CA SER A 153 -11.28 1.95 -0.83
C SER A 153 -12.06 0.74 -0.30
N ARG A 154 -11.71 -0.53 -0.60
CA ARG A 154 -12.51 -1.71 -0.18
C ARG A 154 -11.79 -3.07 -0.20
N GLY A 155 -11.70 -3.74 0.96
CA GLY A 155 -11.70 -5.21 1.03
C GLY A 155 -13.07 -5.81 0.68
N SER A 156 -13.10 -7.09 0.31
CA SER A 156 -14.26 -7.87 -0.15
C SER A 156 -15.62 -7.49 0.47
N ARG A 157 -16.66 -7.38 -0.38
CA ARG A 157 -18.04 -7.09 0.03
C ARG A 157 -18.61 -8.24 0.88
N SER A 158 -18.50 -8.16 2.19
CA SER A 158 -19.44 -8.87 3.06
C SER A 158 -20.77 -8.14 3.08
N THR A 159 -21.85 -8.90 2.93
CA THR A 159 -23.26 -8.52 2.88
C THR A 159 -23.74 -7.70 4.10
N LEU A 160 -22.91 -7.60 5.16
CA LEU A 160 -23.15 -6.81 6.37
C LEU A 160 -23.06 -5.28 6.17
N MET A 161 -22.60 -4.79 5.02
CA MET A 161 -22.39 -3.35 4.77
C MET A 161 -23.67 -2.57 4.40
N THR A 162 -24.86 -3.15 4.57
CA THR A 162 -26.13 -2.40 4.53
C THR A 162 -26.29 -1.52 5.79
N TRP A 163 -25.67 -1.90 6.92
CA TRP A 163 -25.79 -1.16 8.18
C TRP A 163 -24.77 -0.01 8.33
N SER A 164 -23.68 0.00 7.56
CA SER A 164 -22.69 1.10 7.55
C SER A 164 -23.21 2.37 6.86
N ALA A 165 -24.31 2.29 6.11
CA ALA A 165 -24.98 3.44 5.52
C ALA A 165 -25.60 4.38 6.57
N VAL A 166 -25.83 3.88 7.80
CA VAL A 166 -26.43 4.66 8.91
C VAL A 166 -25.42 5.60 9.59
N PHE A 167 -24.11 5.37 9.43
CA PHE A 167 -23.04 6.17 10.06
C PHE A 167 -22.31 7.14 9.11
N GLY A 168 -22.94 7.53 7.99
CA GLY A 168 -22.53 8.71 7.23
C GLY A 168 -21.36 8.58 6.23
N ALA A 169 -20.78 7.38 6.03
CA ALA A 169 -19.70 7.18 5.05
C ALA A 169 -19.94 5.98 4.12
N PRO A 170 -20.84 6.11 3.12
CA PRO A 170 -21.11 5.02 2.19
C PRO A 170 -19.89 4.74 1.29
N GLY A 171 -19.17 3.65 1.58
CA GLY A 171 -18.25 3.03 0.62
C GLY A 171 -16.77 2.95 0.98
N MET A 172 -16.39 3.25 2.23
CA MET A 172 -15.01 3.16 2.73
C MET A 172 -14.81 1.88 3.55
N GLY A 173 -13.72 1.15 3.30
CA GLY A 173 -13.31 -0.02 4.08
C GLY A 173 -12.88 0.34 5.51
N SER A 174 -12.74 -0.66 6.40
CA SER A 174 -12.32 -0.44 7.79
C SER A 174 -10.94 0.24 7.88
N VAL A 175 -9.97 -0.22 7.08
CA VAL A 175 -8.61 0.35 7.03
C VAL A 175 -8.63 1.77 6.47
N SER A 176 -9.25 2.01 5.32
CA SER A 176 -9.31 3.36 4.74
C SER A 176 -10.06 4.34 5.65
N ARG A 177 -11.11 3.91 6.35
CA ARG A 177 -11.80 4.73 7.34
C ARG A 177 -10.91 5.07 8.52
N TYR A 178 -10.20 4.07 9.04
CA TYR A 178 -9.26 4.27 10.13
C TYR A 178 -8.19 5.29 9.75
N CYS A 179 -7.52 5.09 8.61
CA CYS A 179 -6.47 5.97 8.11
C CYS A 179 -6.99 7.40 7.91
N VAL A 180 -8.14 7.61 7.27
CA VAL A 180 -8.69 8.96 7.09
C VAL A 180 -8.99 9.66 8.41
N SER A 181 -9.34 8.92 9.46
CA SER A 181 -9.75 9.50 10.74
C SER A 181 -8.58 9.75 11.69
N HIS A 182 -7.50 8.98 11.60
CA HIS A 182 -6.41 8.97 12.59
C HIS A 182 -5.03 9.28 12.01
N SER A 183 -4.86 9.23 10.68
CA SER A 183 -3.55 9.43 10.07
C SER A 183 -3.03 10.86 10.33
N PRO A 184 -1.77 11.02 10.78
CA PRO A 184 -1.14 12.32 10.95
C PRO A 184 -0.64 12.90 9.61
N VAL A 185 -0.71 12.13 8.52
CA VAL A 185 -0.35 12.56 7.16
C VAL A 185 -1.58 12.54 6.25
N PRO A 186 -1.62 13.35 5.17
CA PRO A 186 -2.70 13.32 4.19
C PRO A 186 -2.96 11.91 3.64
N VAL A 187 -4.25 11.53 3.52
CA VAL A 187 -4.67 10.21 3.06
C VAL A 187 -5.39 10.31 1.72
N ILE A 188 -4.93 9.54 0.73
CA ILE A 188 -5.52 9.39 -0.58
C ILE A 188 -6.23 8.04 -0.65
N VAL A 189 -7.56 8.08 -0.82
CA VAL A 189 -8.38 6.86 -0.93
C VAL A 189 -8.65 6.55 -2.40
N VAL A 190 -8.07 5.47 -2.91
CA VAL A 190 -8.24 5.06 -4.31
C VAL A 190 -9.51 4.23 -4.47
N GLN A 191 -10.41 4.71 -5.33
CA GLN A 191 -11.63 4.00 -5.70
C GLN A 191 -11.52 3.38 -7.09
N PRO A 192 -11.97 2.12 -7.27
CA PRO A 192 -12.04 1.51 -8.58
C PRO A 192 -12.88 2.35 -9.54
N GLU A 193 -12.45 2.50 -10.80
CA GLU A 193 -13.17 3.31 -11.79
C GLU A 193 -14.65 2.91 -11.93
N ARG A 194 -14.96 1.61 -11.87
CA ARG A 194 -16.34 1.09 -11.91
C ARG A 194 -17.22 1.68 -10.79
N ASN A 195 -16.65 1.93 -9.62
CA ASN A 195 -17.36 2.51 -8.49
C ASN A 195 -17.45 4.04 -8.64
N VAL A 196 -16.41 4.67 -9.20
CA VAL A 196 -16.41 6.11 -9.53
C VAL A 196 -17.53 6.41 -10.53
N ARG A 197 -17.61 5.67 -11.65
CA ARG A 197 -18.66 5.83 -12.67
C ARG A 197 -20.06 5.66 -12.06
N LYS A 198 -20.28 4.60 -11.29
CA LYS A 198 -21.56 4.38 -10.57
C LYS A 198 -21.89 5.51 -9.60
N SER A 199 -20.91 6.07 -8.89
CA SER A 199 -21.10 7.20 -7.98
C SER A 199 -21.47 8.47 -8.74
N ILE A 200 -20.84 8.72 -9.88
CA ILE A 200 -21.15 9.86 -10.77
C ILE A 200 -22.54 9.70 -11.37
N GLU A 201 -22.89 8.51 -11.88
CA GLU A 201 -24.22 8.19 -12.42
C GLU A 201 -25.31 8.37 -11.37
N LYS A 202 -25.10 7.85 -10.15
CA LYS A 202 -26.03 8.07 -9.03
C LYS A 202 -26.17 9.55 -8.68
N ARG A 203 -25.08 10.32 -8.70
CA ARG A 203 -25.11 11.77 -8.45
C ARG A 203 -25.86 12.51 -9.56
N ARG A 204 -25.68 12.14 -10.82
CA ARG A 204 -26.42 12.71 -11.97
C ARG A 204 -27.90 12.36 -11.93
N ALA A 205 -28.26 11.19 -11.41
CA ALA A 205 -29.63 10.74 -11.29
C ALA A 205 -30.36 11.27 -10.04
N ASP A 206 -29.68 12.02 -9.15
CA ASP A 206 -30.28 12.57 -7.93
C ASP A 206 -30.86 13.98 -8.18
N PRO A 207 -32.19 14.12 -8.33
CA PRO A 207 -32.82 15.41 -8.62
C PRO A 207 -32.67 16.42 -7.48
N LYS A 208 -32.37 15.99 -6.25
CA LYS A 208 -32.19 16.91 -5.10
C LYS A 208 -30.88 17.69 -5.15
N ARG A 209 -29.87 17.20 -5.88
CA ARG A 209 -28.55 17.85 -6.02
C ARG A 209 -28.48 18.89 -7.14
N HIS A 210 -29.49 18.98 -7.99
CA HIS A 210 -29.59 20.01 -9.03
C HIS A 210 -30.16 21.35 -8.51
N ALA A 211 -30.62 21.42 -7.25
CA ALA A 211 -31.38 22.54 -6.71
C ALA A 211 -30.56 23.61 -5.96
N GLU A 212 -29.24 23.47 -5.85
CA GLU A 212 -28.42 24.37 -4.99
C GLU A 212 -27.61 25.45 -5.73
N PHE A 213 -27.91 25.72 -7.01
CA PHE A 213 -27.37 26.89 -7.71
C PHE A 213 -28.47 27.66 -8.42
N THR A 214 -29.25 28.42 -7.66
CA THR A 214 -30.09 29.53 -8.13
C THR A 214 -30.11 30.59 -7.02
#